data_AF-A0A150X1D7-F1
#
_entry.id   AF-A0A150X1D7-F1
#
_cell.length_a   1.000
_cell.length_b   1.000
_cell.length_c   1.000
_cell.angle_alpha   90.00
_cell.angle_beta   90.00
_cell.angle_gamma   90.00
#
_symmetry.space_group_name_H-M   'P 1'
#
loop_
_entity.id
_entity.type
_entity.pdbx_description
1 polymer ?
#
loop_
_entity_poly.entity_id
_entity_poly.type
_entity_poly.pdbx_seq_one_letter_code
_entity_poly.pdbx_strand_id
1 'polypeptide(L)' 'MNVSLTNKQEKYIAPQIEAGDFQNASELVCDTLRMEIEKGWKAPVSGRSVQDIIKSKTVEESNNDN' A
#
# COMPACT_ATOMS: atom_id res chain seq x y z
N MET A 1 4.74 19.98 5.00
CA MET A 1 4.45 18.74 5.76
C MET A 1 5.74 17.96 5.88
N ASN A 2 6.03 17.33 7.03
CA ASN A 2 7.24 16.52 7.19
C ASN A 2 6.83 15.07 7.50
N VAL A 3 7.40 14.12 6.76
CA VAL A 3 7.16 12.69 6.89
C VAL A 3 8.50 11.96 6.73
N SER A 4 8.83 11.11 7.68
CA SER A 4 10.02 10.27 7.62
C SER A 4 9.72 8.97 6.89
N LEU A 5 10.61 8.57 6.00
CA LEU A 5 10.49 7.32 5.24
C LEU A 5 11.41 6.26 5.83
N THR A 6 11.07 5.00 5.59
CA THR A 6 11.95 3.88 5.94
C THR A 6 13.06 3.72 4.91
N ASN A 7 14.19 3.10 5.32
CA ASN A 7 15.30 2.78 4.42
C ASN A 7 14.87 2.01 3.16
N LYS A 8 13.84 1.15 3.27
CA LYS A 8 13.32 0.39 2.13
C LYS A 8 12.60 1.31 1.13
N GLN A 9 11.83 2.27 1.63
CA GLN A 9 11.13 3.25 0.78
C GLN A 9 12.12 4.19 0.11
N GLU A 10 13.14 4.67 0.81
CA GLU A 10 14.18 5.52 0.21
C GLU A 10 14.92 4.80 -0.93
N LYS A 11 15.31 3.54 -0.72
CA LYS A 11 15.94 2.70 -1.75
C LYS A 11 15.04 2.45 -2.95
N TYR A 12 13.73 2.42 -2.76
CA TYR A 12 12.77 2.27 -3.85
C TYR A 12 12.60 3.58 -4.64
N ILE A 13 12.59 4.72 -3.95
CA ILE A 13 12.34 6.04 -4.52
C ILE A 13 13.55 6.58 -5.30
N ALA A 14 14.76 6.41 -4.77
CA ALA A 14 15.96 7.04 -5.34
C ALA A 14 16.20 6.70 -6.82
N PRO A 15 16.10 5.43 -7.28
CA PRO A 15 16.28 5.10 -8.69
C PRO A 15 15.23 5.73 -9.62
N GLN A 16 13.99 5.93 -9.14
CA GLN A 16 12.91 6.49 -9.94
C GLN A 16 13.05 8.01 -10.14
N ILE A 17 13.67 8.70 -9.19
CA ILE A 17 14.05 10.11 -9.36
C ILE A 17 15.26 10.22 -10.29
N GLU A 18 16.25 9.34 -10.14
CA GLU A 18 17.45 9.32 -10.99
C GLU A 18 17.11 8.98 -12.45
N ALA A 19 16.14 8.09 -12.68
CA ALA A 19 15.60 7.78 -14.00
C ALA A 19 14.89 8.98 -14.67
N GLY A 20 14.54 10.00 -13.89
CA GLY A 20 13.83 11.19 -14.37
C GLY A 20 12.32 11.01 -14.50
N ASP A 21 11.77 9.86 -14.08
CA ASP A 21 10.33 9.59 -14.09
C ASP A 21 9.58 10.52 -13.12
N PHE A 22 10.26 10.95 -12.04
CA PHE A 22 9.70 11.87 -11.04
C PHE A 22 10.74 12.93 -10.65
N GLN A 23 10.27 14.16 -10.41
CA GLN A 23 11.14 15.27 -10.05
C GLN A 23 11.61 15.21 -8.60
N ASN A 24 10.83 14.57 -7.72
CA ASN A 24 11.15 14.44 -6.31
C ASN A 24 10.36 13.30 -5.64
N ALA A 25 10.75 12.97 -4.42
CA ALA A 25 10.12 11.91 -3.64
C ALA A 25 8.62 12.18 -3.35
N SER A 26 8.25 13.45 -3.13
CA SER A 26 6.86 13.80 -2.82
C SER A 26 5.92 13.52 -4.00
N GLU A 27 6.36 13.78 -5.23
CA GLU A 27 5.61 13.50 -6.45
C GLU A 27 5.33 12.00 -6.58
N LEU A 28 6.38 11.19 -6.51
CA LEU A 28 6.28 9.73 -6.57
C LEU A 28 5.37 9.18 -5.46
N VAL A 29 5.52 9.67 -4.22
CA VAL A 29 4.68 9.24 -3.10
C VAL A 29 3.22 9.62 -3.35
N CYS A 30 2.93 10.84 -3.81
CA CYS A 30 1.57 11.27 -4.11
C CYS A 30 0.95 10.45 -5.23
N ASP A 31 1.70 10.18 -6.31
CA ASP A 31 1.19 9.44 -7.45
C ASP A 31 0.96 7.96 -7.11
N THR A 32 1.87 7.35 -6.36
CA THR A 32 1.69 5.99 -5.83
C THR A 32 0.43 5.89 -4.97
N LEU A 33 0.22 6.85 -4.05
CA LEU A 33 -0.97 6.87 -3.21
C LEU A 33 -2.25 7.08 -4.02
N ARG A 34 -2.22 7.96 -5.04
CA ARG A 34 -3.35 8.16 -5.96
C ARG A 34 -3.68 6.85 -6.66
N MET A 35 -2.69 6.16 -7.22
CA MET A 35 -2.90 4.88 -7.90
C MET A 35 -3.53 3.83 -6.98
N GLU A 36 -3.06 3.68 -5.74
CA GLU A 36 -3.62 2.73 -4.78
C GLU A 36 -5.06 3.07 -4.38
N ILE A 37 -5.38 4.35 -4.19
CA ILE A 37 -6.75 4.81 -3.93
C ILE A 37 -7.64 4.49 -5.14
N GLU A 38 -7.18 4.76 -6.36
CA GLU A 38 -7.93 4.48 -7.58
C GLU A 38 -8.22 2.98 -7.76
N LYS A 39 -7.25 2.11 -7.44
CA LYS A 39 -7.46 0.65 -7.45
C LYS A 39 -8.60 0.26 -6.52
N GLY A 40 -8.62 0.79 -5.29
CA GLY A 40 -9.70 0.55 -4.33
C GLY A 40 -11.04 1.12 -4.79
N TRP A 41 -11.03 2.32 -5.37
CA TRP A 41 -12.26 2.99 -5.84
C TRP A 41 -12.90 2.29 -7.04
N LYS A 42 -12.07 1.74 -7.94
CA LYS A 42 -12.52 0.98 -9.13
C LYS A 42 -12.81 -0.49 -8.82
N ALA A 43 -12.47 -0.97 -7.63
CA ALA A 43 -12.71 -2.36 -7.24
C ALA A 43 -14.22 -2.63 -7.04
N PRO A 44 -14.69 -3.84 -7.36
CA PRO A 44 -16.06 -4.23 -7.03
C PRO A 44 -16.27 -4.20 -5.51
N VAL A 45 -17.50 -3.92 -5.09
CA VAL A 45 -17.87 -4.00 -3.69
C VAL A 45 -17.65 -5.45 -3.21
N SER A 46 -16.94 -5.59 -2.08
CA SER A 46 -16.73 -6.89 -1.46
C SER A 46 -18.07 -7.50 -1.04
N GLY A 47 -18.33 -8.73 -1.48
CA GLY A 47 -19.49 -9.51 -1.03
C GLY A 47 -19.31 -10.15 0.34
N ARG A 48 -18.16 -9.94 1.01
CA ARG A 48 -17.88 -10.54 2.33
C ARG A 48 -18.76 -9.91 3.39
N SER A 49 -19.45 -10.73 4.18
CA SER A 49 -20.11 -10.23 5.37
C SER A 49 -19.09 -9.93 6.47
N VAL A 50 -19.48 -9.12 7.45
CA VAL A 50 -18.67 -8.86 8.64
C VAL A 50 -18.31 -10.17 9.37
N GLN A 51 -19.23 -11.14 9.40
CA GLN A 51 -19.01 -12.45 10.01
C GLN A 51 -17.91 -13.23 9.28
N ASP A 52 -17.88 -13.18 7.95
CA ASP A 52 -16.84 -13.82 7.13
C ASP A 52 -15.46 -13.16 7.32
N ILE A 53 -15.43 -11.85 7.61
CA ILE A 53 -14.19 -11.11 7.89
C ILE A 53 -13.64 -11.50 9.26
N ILE A 54 -14.49 -11.56 10.29
CA ILE A 54 -14.08 -11.94 11.65
C ILE A 54 -13.53 -13.36 11.64
N LYS A 55 -14.26 -14.31 11.03
CA LYS A 55 -13.84 -15.71 10.93
C LYS A 55 -12.48 -15.86 10.24
N SER A 56 -12.23 -15.15 9.14
CA SER A 56 -10.94 -15.30 8.45
C SER A 56 -9.78 -14.79 9.29
N LYS A 57 -9.96 -13.67 10.01
CA LYS A 57 -8.88 -13.11 10.86
C LYS A 57 -8.55 -14.03 12.03
N THR A 58 -9.56 -14.63 12.67
CA THR A 58 -9.34 -15.55 13.79
C THR A 58 -8.72 -16.89 13.35
N VAL A 59 -9.04 -17.36 12.14
CA VAL A 59 -8.50 -18.62 11.60
C VAL A 59 -7.07 -18.44 11.06
N GLU A 60 -6.72 -17.28 10.51
CA GLU A 60 -5.34 -16.97 10.10
C GLU A 60 -4.38 -16.90 11.30
N GLU A 61 -4.82 -16.34 12.44
CA GLU A 61 -4.03 -16.32 13.68
C GLU A 61 -3.77 -17.73 14.25
N SER A 62 -4.66 -18.70 13.99
CA SER A 62 -4.51 -20.08 14.48
C SER A 62 -3.51 -20.94 13.69
N ASN A 63 -3.19 -20.55 12.45
CA ASN A 63 -2.37 -21.34 11.52
C ASN A 63 -0.94 -20.79 11.36
N ASN A 64 -0.62 -19.65 11.98
CA ASN A 64 0.70 -19.01 11.90
C ASN A 64 1.64 -19.39 13.07
N ASP A 65 1.18 -20.28 13.96
CA ASP A 65 1.94 -20.80 15.11
C ASP A 65 2.58 -22.20 14.85
N ASN A 66 2.87 -22.53 13.58
CA ASN A 66 3.52 -23.80 13.20
C ASN A 66 4.86 -23.56 12.48
#